data_AF-A0A2K5DC58-F1
#
_entry.id   AF-A0A2K5DC58-F1
#
_cell.length_a   1.000
_cell.length_b   1.000
_cell.length_c   1.000
_cell.angle_alpha   90.00
_cell.angle_beta   90.00
_cell.angle_gamma   90.00
#
_symmetry.space_group_name_H-M   'P 1'
#
loop_
_entity.id
_entity.type
_entity.pdbx_description
1 polymer ?
#
loop_
_entity_poly.entity_id
_entity_poly.type
_entity_poly.pdbx_seq_one_letter_code
_entity_poly.pdbx_strand_id
1 'polypeptide(L)'
;MLQYPYCCRMYKECLSCWLESGIPNLGIWSKRIHTTAEKYKNNFEILTKLHIPVMVDEVGHCLSPQKGQIFLDMTFGLGGHTKAILQKESDILSPKQIRAMLGQFSQAEALLMKAGVRPGTFDGVLMDLGCSYMQLDTPKRGFSLQKDGPLDMRMDGGSYPDMPTAADVVNALNQQALASILRTYQEEKHAKKIASAIVQACSVYPITRTQQLASIVAGRSELEKKKIWRTTCLK
;
A
#
# COMPACT_ATOMS: atom_id res chain seq x y z
N MET A 1 -5.90 -2.24 20.83
CA MET A 1 -5.57 -0.79 20.90
C MET A 1 -4.08 -0.64 20.59
N LEU A 2 -3.69 -0.75 19.30
CA LEU A 2 -2.31 -0.56 18.87
C LEU A 2 -2.16 0.91 18.46
N GLN A 3 -1.65 1.74 19.36
CA GLN A 3 -1.27 3.11 19.07
C GLN A 3 0.07 3.07 18.31
N TYR A 4 0.03 3.27 16.98
CA TYR A 4 1.22 3.58 16.19
C TYR A 4 1.44 5.10 16.21
N PRO A 5 2.39 5.63 17.01
CA PRO A 5 2.59 7.08 17.16
C PRO A 5 3.09 7.77 15.88
N TYR A 6 3.58 7.03 14.88
CA TYR A 6 3.96 7.60 13.58
C TYR A 6 2.75 7.98 12.71
N CYS A 7 1.64 7.26 12.82
CA CYS A 7 0.44 7.56 12.04
C CYS A 7 -0.19 8.89 12.50
N CYS A 8 -0.28 9.11 13.83
CA CYS A 8 -0.89 10.32 14.40
C CYS A 8 -0.13 11.63 14.09
N ARG A 9 1.16 11.59 13.75
CA ARG A 9 1.92 12.83 13.45
C ARG A 9 1.61 13.38 12.06
N MET A 10 1.44 12.51 11.06
CA MET A 10 1.00 12.90 9.71
C MET A 10 -0.44 13.44 9.71
N TYR A 11 -1.28 12.93 10.63
CA TYR A 11 -2.66 13.39 10.84
C TYR A 11 -2.79 14.85 11.27
N LYS A 12 -1.82 15.42 12.01
CA LYS A 12 -1.95 16.77 12.57
C LYS A 12 -1.40 17.88 11.67
N GLU A 13 -0.37 17.60 10.89
CA GLU A 13 0.32 18.64 10.11
C GLU A 13 -0.28 18.84 8.69
N CYS A 14 -0.91 17.81 8.10
CA CYS A 14 -1.47 17.91 6.73
C CYS A 14 -3.01 18.07 6.65
N LEU A 15 -3.79 17.61 7.64
CA LEU A 15 -5.26 17.58 7.53
C LEU A 15 -5.99 18.80 8.11
N SER A 16 -5.35 19.59 8.98
CA SER A 16 -6.06 20.66 9.71
C SER A 16 -6.58 21.78 8.82
N CYS A 17 -5.95 22.01 7.66
CA CYS A 17 -6.34 23.04 6.70
C CYS A 17 -7.41 22.59 5.68
N TRP A 18 -7.79 21.30 5.67
CA TRP A 18 -8.69 20.74 4.65
C TRP A 18 -10.10 20.43 5.15
N LEU A 19 -10.34 20.47 6.46
CA LEU A 19 -11.60 20.06 7.09
C LEU A 19 -12.54 21.22 7.48
N GLU A 20 -12.23 22.47 7.09
CA GLU A 20 -13.14 23.59 7.30
C GLU A 20 -14.17 23.67 6.16
N SER A 21 -15.45 23.59 6.55
CA SER A 21 -16.60 23.36 5.67
C SER A 21 -17.05 24.61 4.89
N GLY A 22 -17.35 24.48 3.58
CA GLY A 22 -18.23 25.43 2.89
C GLY A 22 -18.14 25.57 1.35
N ILE A 23 -19.30 25.32 0.71
CA ILE A 23 -19.85 25.81 -0.59
C ILE A 23 -19.48 25.04 -1.90
N PRO A 24 -20.49 24.56 -2.67
CA PRO A 24 -20.31 23.85 -3.94
C PRO A 24 -20.21 24.81 -5.13
N ASN A 25 -19.24 24.57 -6.01
CA ASN A 25 -19.29 25.09 -7.38
C ASN A 25 -18.62 24.08 -8.33
N LEU A 26 -19.44 23.23 -8.96
CA LEU A 26 -18.98 22.17 -9.86
C LEU A 26 -18.92 22.70 -11.30
N GLY A 27 -17.71 23.04 -11.75
CA GLY A 27 -17.38 23.21 -13.16
C GLY A 27 -17.05 21.87 -13.82
N ILE A 28 -17.58 21.65 -15.02
CA ILE A 28 -17.36 20.46 -15.85
C ILE A 28 -15.93 20.47 -16.40
N TRP A 29 -15.12 19.43 -16.12
CA TRP A 29 -13.76 19.30 -16.67
C TRP A 29 -13.39 17.87 -17.07
N SER A 30 -12.44 17.78 -18.00
CA SER A 30 -12.39 16.77 -19.05
C SER A 30 -11.87 15.38 -18.66
N LYS A 31 -12.39 14.41 -19.42
CA LYS A 31 -12.05 12.98 -19.42
C LYS A 31 -10.59 12.74 -19.76
N ARG A 32 -9.87 12.06 -18.86
CA ARG A 32 -8.76 11.18 -19.24
C ARG A 32 -8.73 9.99 -18.27
N ILE A 33 -9.40 8.91 -18.67
CA ILE A 33 -9.30 7.59 -18.04
C ILE A 33 -7.98 6.99 -18.53
N HIS A 34 -7.06 6.65 -17.63
CA HIS A 34 -5.74 6.10 -17.98
C HIS A 34 -5.56 4.62 -17.60
N THR A 35 -5.08 3.88 -18.59
CA THR A 35 -4.22 2.67 -18.66
C THR A 35 -4.25 1.57 -17.59
N THR A 36 -4.33 1.86 -16.29
CA THR A 36 -4.45 0.79 -15.27
C THR A 36 -5.78 0.05 -15.40
N ALA A 37 -6.84 0.78 -15.78
CA ALA A 37 -8.15 0.21 -16.08
C ALA A 37 -8.19 -0.54 -17.42
N GLU A 38 -7.36 -0.16 -18.41
CA GLU A 38 -7.37 -0.82 -19.73
C GLU A 38 -6.79 -2.23 -19.69
N LYS A 39 -5.79 -2.49 -18.84
CA LYS A 39 -5.15 -3.81 -18.76
C LYS A 39 -6.00 -4.89 -18.09
N TYR A 40 -7.04 -4.48 -17.35
CA TYR A 40 -7.97 -5.37 -16.65
C TYR A 40 -9.40 -5.31 -17.19
N LYS A 41 -9.62 -4.70 -18.36
CA LYS A 41 -10.95 -4.59 -19.00
C LYS A 41 -11.71 -5.91 -19.06
N ASN A 42 -11.01 -7.03 -19.26
CA ASN A 42 -11.63 -8.34 -19.42
C ASN A 42 -11.84 -9.13 -18.11
N ASN A 43 -11.33 -8.66 -16.96
CA ASN A 43 -11.45 -9.37 -15.66
C ASN A 43 -11.84 -8.46 -14.47
N PHE A 44 -12.11 -7.17 -14.71
CA PHE A 44 -12.45 -6.21 -13.65
C PHE A 44 -13.72 -6.62 -12.87
N GLU A 45 -14.74 -7.16 -13.52
CA GLU A 45 -15.96 -7.64 -12.86
C GLU A 45 -15.74 -8.91 -12.03
N ILE A 46 -14.83 -9.80 -12.43
CA ILE A 46 -14.50 -11.02 -11.68
C ILE A 46 -13.64 -10.67 -10.46
N LEU A 47 -12.63 -9.81 -10.64
CA LEU A 47 -11.73 -9.37 -9.56
C LEU A 47 -12.46 -8.54 -8.49
N THR A 48 -13.41 -7.69 -8.89
CA THR A 48 -14.24 -6.93 -7.95
C THR A 48 -15.29 -7.77 -7.23
N LYS A 49 -15.65 -8.95 -7.77
CA LYS A 49 -16.48 -9.95 -7.07
C LYS A 49 -15.69 -10.80 -6.07
N LEU A 50 -14.39 -10.98 -6.28
CA LEU A 50 -13.53 -11.81 -5.43
C LEU A 50 -12.91 -11.05 -4.26
N HIS A 51 -12.74 -9.72 -4.36
CA HIS A 51 -12.11 -8.92 -3.32
C HIS A 51 -13.11 -8.02 -2.60
N ILE A 52 -13.37 -8.35 -1.34
CA ILE A 52 -14.15 -7.53 -0.41
C ILE A 52 -13.17 -6.54 0.26
N PRO A 53 -13.44 -5.22 0.22
CA PRO A 53 -12.60 -4.24 0.89
C PRO A 53 -12.57 -4.46 2.40
N VAL A 54 -11.41 -4.22 3.02
CA VAL A 54 -11.22 -4.44 4.46
C VAL A 54 -12.07 -3.44 5.24
N MET A 55 -12.88 -3.92 6.19
CA MET A 55 -13.71 -3.06 7.05
C MET A 55 -14.65 -2.11 6.27
N VAL A 56 -15.21 -2.59 5.15
CA VAL A 56 -16.05 -1.76 4.26
C VAL A 56 -17.26 -1.16 4.96
N ASP A 57 -17.87 -1.90 5.88
CA ASP A 57 -19.06 -1.45 6.63
C ASP A 57 -18.69 -0.40 7.67
N GLU A 58 -17.60 -0.59 8.39
CA GLU A 58 -17.08 0.36 9.38
C GLU A 58 -16.62 1.66 8.71
N VAL A 59 -15.89 1.57 7.59
CA VAL A 59 -15.51 2.74 6.79
C VAL A 59 -16.76 3.48 6.32
N GLY A 60 -17.75 2.76 5.79
CA GLY A 60 -19.01 3.35 5.37
C GLY A 60 -19.81 3.95 6.52
N HIS A 61 -19.70 3.43 7.74
CA HIS A 61 -20.34 3.99 8.93
C HIS A 61 -19.62 5.25 9.42
N CYS A 62 -18.29 5.21 9.53
CA CYS A 62 -17.47 6.34 9.95
C CYS A 62 -17.58 7.53 8.99
N LEU A 63 -17.57 7.28 7.67
CA LEU A 63 -17.72 8.33 6.67
C LEU A 63 -19.16 8.84 6.55
N SER A 64 -20.16 7.99 6.84
CA SER A 64 -21.59 8.32 6.77
C SER A 64 -21.97 9.16 5.53
N PRO A 65 -21.64 8.70 4.31
CA PRO A 65 -21.72 9.51 3.11
C PRO A 65 -23.15 10.00 2.82
N GLN A 66 -23.26 11.28 2.49
CA GLN A 66 -24.50 11.98 2.15
C GLN A 66 -24.45 12.53 0.72
N LYS A 67 -25.62 12.80 0.16
CA LYS A 67 -25.75 13.38 -1.18
C LYS A 67 -25.04 14.74 -1.27
N GLY A 68 -24.24 14.91 -2.32
CA GLY A 68 -23.52 16.14 -2.60
C GLY A 68 -22.17 16.28 -1.91
N GLN A 69 -21.80 15.36 -1.02
CA GLN A 69 -20.47 15.34 -0.40
C GLN A 69 -19.38 14.90 -1.39
N ILE A 70 -18.18 15.42 -1.17
CA ILE A 70 -16.99 15.14 -1.97
C ILE A 70 -15.98 14.39 -1.12
N PHE A 71 -15.57 13.22 -1.59
CA PHE A 71 -14.60 12.36 -0.90
C PHE A 71 -13.28 12.27 -1.66
N LEU A 72 -12.19 12.14 -0.91
CA LEU A 72 -10.86 11.85 -1.43
C LEU A 72 -10.43 10.44 -1.01
N ASP A 73 -10.34 9.52 -1.97
CA ASP A 73 -9.71 8.20 -1.77
C ASP A 73 -8.23 8.30 -2.19
N MET A 74 -7.33 8.33 -1.20
CA MET A 74 -5.88 8.47 -1.45
C MET A 74 -5.19 7.15 -1.80
N THR A 75 -5.93 6.04 -1.77
CA THR A 75 -5.42 4.67 -1.92
C THR A 75 -6.36 3.84 -2.79
N PHE A 76 -6.81 4.41 -3.91
CA PHE A 76 -7.89 3.89 -4.74
C PHE A 76 -7.82 2.38 -5.01
N GLY A 77 -6.64 1.83 -5.30
CA GLY A 77 -6.45 0.40 -5.49
C GLY A 77 -7.33 -0.15 -6.64
N LEU A 78 -8.25 -1.06 -6.31
CA LEU A 78 -9.26 -1.60 -7.23
C LEU A 78 -10.59 -0.82 -7.21
N GLY A 79 -10.69 0.23 -6.39
CA GLY A 79 -11.88 1.07 -6.25
C GLY A 79 -12.97 0.48 -5.36
N GLY A 80 -12.65 -0.54 -4.55
CA GLY A 80 -13.64 -1.26 -3.75
C GLY A 80 -14.33 -0.38 -2.70
N HIS A 81 -13.56 0.38 -1.91
CA HIS A 81 -14.13 1.35 -0.97
C HIS A 81 -14.83 2.51 -1.67
N THR A 82 -14.22 3.09 -2.72
CA THR A 82 -14.85 4.12 -3.54
C THR A 82 -16.22 3.65 -4.05
N LYS A 83 -16.33 2.41 -4.55
CA LYS A 83 -17.60 1.82 -5.00
C LYS A 83 -18.60 1.70 -3.85
N ALA A 84 -18.18 1.22 -2.69
CA ALA A 84 -19.06 1.08 -1.52
C ALA A 84 -19.60 2.43 -1.03
N ILE A 85 -18.77 3.47 -1.03
CA ILE A 85 -19.17 4.85 -0.69
C ILE A 85 -20.22 5.36 -1.68
N LEU A 86 -20.00 5.17 -2.98
CA LEU A 86 -20.94 5.58 -4.02
C LEU A 86 -22.26 4.78 -3.96
N GLN A 87 -22.21 3.49 -3.62
CA GLN A 87 -23.39 2.63 -3.52
C GLN A 87 -24.29 2.91 -2.31
N LYS A 88 -23.79 3.57 -1.27
CA LYS A 88 -24.63 3.98 -0.13
C LYS A 88 -25.63 5.07 -0.49
N GLU A 89 -25.51 5.70 -1.65
CA GLU A 89 -26.48 6.64 -2.18
C GLU A 89 -27.17 6.02 -3.41
N SER A 90 -28.50 5.91 -3.35
CA SER A 90 -29.33 5.15 -4.28
C SER A 90 -29.50 5.78 -5.68
N ASP A 91 -29.07 7.03 -5.89
CA ASP A 91 -29.13 7.77 -7.17
C ASP A 91 -27.79 7.79 -7.93
N ILE A 92 -26.70 7.25 -7.36
CA ILE A 92 -25.33 7.49 -7.85
C ILE A 92 -24.73 6.22 -8.50
N LEU A 93 -25.11 5.97 -9.74
CA LEU A 93 -24.30 5.20 -10.70
C LEU A 93 -24.14 5.99 -12.01
N SER A 94 -23.76 7.27 -11.91
CA SER A 94 -23.27 8.01 -13.07
C SER A 94 -21.72 8.05 -13.05
N PRO A 95 -21.03 7.60 -14.11
CA PRO A 95 -19.56 7.69 -14.24
C PRO A 95 -18.98 9.11 -14.22
N LYS A 96 -19.80 10.15 -14.01
CA LYS A 96 -19.42 11.55 -14.05
C LYS A 96 -18.85 12.08 -12.72
N GLN A 97 -18.84 11.29 -11.64
CA GLN A 97 -18.44 11.77 -10.30
C GLN A 97 -17.04 11.37 -9.84
N ILE A 98 -16.34 10.45 -10.51
CA ILE A 98 -14.99 10.03 -10.10
C ILE A 98 -13.94 10.79 -10.91
N ARG A 99 -13.05 11.51 -10.21
CA ARG A 99 -11.86 12.14 -10.80
C ARG A 99 -10.61 11.40 -10.34
N ALA A 100 -10.03 10.61 -11.23
CA ALA A 100 -8.78 9.90 -10.94
C ALA A 100 -7.57 10.83 -11.05
N MET A 101 -6.66 10.74 -10.10
CA MET A 101 -5.38 11.45 -10.09
C MET A 101 -4.26 10.45 -9.75
N LEU A 102 -3.24 10.38 -10.61
CA LEU A 102 -2.08 9.53 -10.38
C LEU A 102 -1.00 10.32 -9.65
N GLY A 103 -0.52 9.78 -8.53
CA GLY A 103 0.60 10.33 -7.79
C GLY A 103 0.77 9.69 -6.43
N GLN A 104 1.81 10.10 -5.71
CA GLN A 104 2.02 9.69 -4.33
C GLN A 104 1.06 10.46 -3.42
N PHE A 105 0.44 9.79 -2.45
CA PHE A 105 -0.46 10.46 -1.50
C PHE A 105 0.27 11.53 -0.67
N SER A 106 1.58 11.40 -0.45
CA SER A 106 2.42 12.42 0.19
C SER A 106 2.50 13.73 -0.60
N GLN A 107 2.18 13.68 -1.89
CA GLN A 107 2.14 14.82 -2.80
C GLN A 107 0.70 15.24 -3.14
N ALA A 108 -0.31 14.67 -2.45
CA ALA A 108 -1.72 14.89 -2.75
C ALA A 108 -2.06 16.38 -2.76
N GLU A 109 -1.59 17.15 -1.76
CA GLU A 109 -1.84 18.59 -1.67
C GLU A 109 -1.39 19.34 -2.94
N ALA A 110 -0.13 19.18 -3.34
CA ALA A 110 0.42 19.83 -4.53
C ALA A 110 -0.32 19.40 -5.81
N LEU A 111 -0.67 18.11 -5.92
CA LEU A 111 -1.41 17.58 -7.05
C LEU A 111 -2.82 18.17 -7.12
N LEU A 112 -3.52 18.25 -5.99
CA LEU A 112 -4.87 18.78 -5.84
C LEU A 112 -4.93 20.28 -6.15
N MET A 113 -4.00 21.07 -5.61
CA MET A 113 -3.88 22.50 -5.90
C MET A 113 -3.62 22.73 -7.39
N LYS A 114 -2.68 21.98 -7.99
CA LYS A 114 -2.40 22.03 -9.43
C LYS A 114 -3.63 21.66 -10.27
N ALA A 115 -4.48 20.79 -9.75
CA ALA A 115 -5.73 20.36 -10.37
C ALA A 115 -6.91 21.33 -10.13
N GLY A 116 -6.67 22.47 -9.45
CA GLY A 116 -7.65 23.51 -9.15
C GLY A 116 -8.55 23.22 -7.95
N VAL A 117 -8.24 22.18 -7.17
CA VAL A 117 -9.00 21.83 -5.96
C VAL A 117 -8.55 22.73 -4.82
N ARG A 118 -9.50 23.38 -4.15
CA ARG A 118 -9.23 24.32 -3.05
C ARG A 118 -9.24 23.60 -1.69
N PRO A 119 -8.48 24.07 -0.69
CA PRO A 119 -8.66 23.63 0.69
C PRO A 119 -10.13 23.75 1.13
N GLY A 120 -10.60 22.82 1.98
CA GLY A 120 -12.00 22.77 2.43
C GLY A 120 -12.98 22.10 1.45
N THR A 121 -12.51 21.60 0.29
CA THR A 121 -13.39 20.97 -0.71
C THR A 121 -13.90 19.59 -0.29
N PHE A 122 -13.16 18.84 0.53
CA PHE A 122 -13.48 17.44 0.84
C PHE A 122 -14.23 17.30 2.17
N ASP A 123 -15.35 16.58 2.13
CA ASP A 123 -16.15 16.22 3.30
C ASP A 123 -15.62 14.96 4.00
N GLY A 124 -14.79 14.17 3.30
CA GLY A 124 -14.16 13.00 3.88
C GLY A 124 -12.94 12.54 3.10
N VAL A 125 -11.99 11.94 3.82
CA VAL A 125 -10.75 11.40 3.26
C VAL A 125 -10.60 9.94 3.70
N LEU A 126 -10.29 9.07 2.75
CA LEU A 126 -10.04 7.66 2.97
C LEU A 126 -8.56 7.33 2.70
N MET A 127 -7.97 6.56 3.60
CA MET A 127 -6.67 5.92 3.44
C MET A 127 -6.76 4.45 3.88
N ASP A 128 -6.71 3.55 2.91
CA ASP A 128 -6.51 2.12 3.08
C ASP A 128 -5.03 1.80 2.83
N LEU A 129 -4.23 1.82 3.91
CA LEU A 129 -2.78 1.67 3.81
C LEU A 129 -2.41 0.19 3.70
N GLY A 130 -1.76 -0.16 2.59
CA GLY A 130 -1.27 -1.51 2.38
C GLY A 130 -0.88 -1.79 0.94
N CYS A 131 -0.73 -3.08 0.63
CA CYS A 131 -0.59 -3.55 -0.74
C CYS A 131 -1.96 -3.95 -1.29
N SER A 132 -2.26 -3.52 -2.51
CA SER A 132 -3.43 -3.98 -3.26
C SER A 132 -3.31 -5.46 -3.64
N TYR A 133 -4.45 -6.11 -3.82
CA TYR A 133 -4.51 -7.48 -4.35
C TYR A 133 -3.68 -7.64 -5.64
N MET A 134 -3.75 -6.69 -6.57
CA MET A 134 -2.99 -6.74 -7.83
C MET A 134 -1.47 -6.82 -7.62
N GLN A 135 -0.95 -6.16 -6.57
CA GLN A 135 0.47 -6.21 -6.24
C GLN A 135 0.88 -7.57 -5.68
N LEU A 136 0.04 -8.16 -4.83
CA LEU A 136 0.29 -9.47 -4.20
C LEU A 136 0.08 -10.65 -5.16
N ASP A 137 -0.89 -10.54 -6.07
CA ASP A 137 -1.27 -11.61 -6.97
C ASP A 137 -0.37 -11.72 -8.21
N THR A 138 0.26 -10.60 -8.62
CA THR A 138 1.15 -10.54 -9.78
C THR A 138 2.59 -10.86 -9.38
N PRO A 139 3.14 -12.05 -9.68
CA PRO A 139 4.46 -12.46 -9.16
C PRO A 139 5.60 -11.55 -9.63
N LYS A 140 5.50 -11.00 -10.85
CA LYS A 140 6.48 -10.06 -11.41
C LYS A 140 6.68 -8.79 -10.57
N ARG A 141 5.74 -8.44 -9.69
CA ARG A 141 5.83 -7.27 -8.80
C ARG A 141 6.68 -7.53 -7.54
N GLY A 142 6.95 -8.79 -7.21
CA GLY A 142 7.84 -9.16 -6.11
C GLY A 142 7.27 -9.05 -4.70
N PHE A 143 5.96 -8.82 -4.53
CA PHE A 143 5.31 -8.74 -3.21
C PHE A 143 4.76 -10.08 -2.70
N SER A 144 4.59 -11.07 -3.57
CA SER A 144 3.97 -12.34 -3.19
C SER A 144 4.88 -13.17 -2.29
N LEU A 145 4.33 -13.71 -1.21
CA LEU A 145 4.99 -14.70 -0.35
C LEU A 145 4.87 -16.13 -0.88
N GLN A 146 3.87 -16.38 -1.74
CA GLN A 146 3.57 -17.72 -2.25
C GLN A 146 4.13 -17.93 -3.66
N LYS A 147 4.00 -16.92 -4.53
CA LYS A 147 4.40 -16.99 -5.92
C LYS A 147 5.79 -16.38 -6.09
N ASP A 148 6.69 -17.14 -6.68
CA ASP A 148 8.06 -16.69 -6.91
C ASP A 148 8.14 -15.63 -8.02
N GLY A 149 8.99 -14.62 -7.85
CA GLY A 149 9.12 -13.48 -8.75
C GLY A 149 10.43 -12.73 -8.58
N PRO A 150 10.73 -11.74 -9.44
CA PRO A 150 11.82 -10.80 -9.22
C PRO A 150 11.62 -10.08 -7.87
N LEU A 151 12.71 -9.88 -7.14
CA LEU A 151 12.70 -9.15 -5.87
C LEU A 151 12.63 -7.63 -6.13
N ASP A 152 11.48 -7.14 -6.60
CA ASP A 152 11.26 -5.71 -6.93
C ASP A 152 10.65 -4.93 -5.75
N MET A 153 9.40 -5.23 -5.39
CA MET A 153 8.65 -4.59 -4.29
C MET A 153 8.41 -3.07 -4.43
N ARG A 154 8.64 -2.45 -5.59
CA ARG A 154 8.22 -1.06 -5.82
C ARG A 154 6.72 -0.99 -6.14
N MET A 155 6.02 -0.07 -5.50
CA MET A 155 4.59 0.17 -5.77
C MET A 155 4.36 0.79 -7.15
N ASP A 156 5.29 1.62 -7.63
CA ASP A 156 5.26 2.23 -8.96
C ASP A 156 6.63 2.17 -9.66
N GLY A 157 7.08 0.96 -9.99
CA GLY A 157 8.35 0.77 -10.70
C GLY A 157 8.34 1.28 -12.16
N GLY A 158 7.16 1.55 -12.73
CA GLY A 158 7.03 2.05 -14.10
C GLY A 158 7.31 3.55 -14.19
N SER A 159 6.75 4.35 -13.27
CA SER A 159 7.00 5.79 -13.23
C SER A 159 8.36 6.17 -12.64
N TYR A 160 8.97 5.26 -11.87
CA TYR A 160 10.25 5.50 -11.19
C TYR A 160 11.25 4.35 -11.43
N PRO A 161 11.70 4.15 -12.69
CA PRO A 161 12.55 3.03 -13.05
C PRO A 161 13.92 3.05 -12.33
N ASP A 162 14.43 4.24 -12.02
CA ASP A 162 15.74 4.45 -11.39
C ASP A 162 15.72 4.28 -9.85
N MET A 163 14.53 4.14 -9.26
CA MET A 163 14.43 3.91 -7.82
C MET A 163 14.86 2.47 -7.47
N PRO A 164 15.56 2.27 -6.35
CA PRO A 164 16.10 0.97 -5.98
C PRO A 164 14.98 -0.05 -5.76
N THR A 165 15.20 -1.26 -6.27
CA THR A 165 14.40 -2.45 -5.99
C THR A 165 14.77 -3.04 -4.63
N ALA A 166 13.95 -3.94 -4.10
CA ALA A 166 14.31 -4.74 -2.93
C ALA A 166 15.58 -5.57 -3.18
N ALA A 167 15.82 -6.05 -4.40
CA ALA A 167 17.07 -6.72 -4.78
C ALA A 167 18.27 -5.79 -4.61
N ASP A 168 18.19 -4.55 -5.07
CA ASP A 168 19.28 -3.57 -4.93
C ASP A 168 19.57 -3.32 -3.44
N VAL A 169 18.52 -3.16 -2.63
CA VAL A 169 18.65 -2.96 -1.18
C VAL A 169 19.34 -4.13 -0.49
N VAL A 170 18.92 -5.38 -0.72
CA VAL A 170 19.49 -6.54 -0.02
C VAL A 170 20.91 -6.89 -0.48
N ASN A 171 21.26 -6.57 -1.73
CA ASN A 171 22.59 -6.86 -2.26
C ASN A 171 23.61 -5.75 -1.98
N ALA A 172 23.18 -4.50 -1.74
CA ALA A 172 24.08 -3.37 -1.52
C ALA A 172 24.29 -3.00 -0.05
N LEU A 173 23.26 -3.17 0.80
CA LEU A 173 23.34 -2.72 2.18
C LEU A 173 24.16 -3.66 3.07
N ASN A 174 24.91 -3.07 4.01
CA ASN A 174 25.63 -3.83 5.03
C ASN A 174 24.68 -4.41 6.10
N GLN A 175 25.21 -5.33 6.91
CA GLN A 175 24.43 -6.03 7.95
C GLN A 175 23.76 -5.08 8.94
N GLN A 176 24.42 -3.98 9.33
CA GLN A 176 23.87 -3.04 10.31
C GLN A 176 22.67 -2.27 9.73
N ALA A 177 22.79 -1.80 8.49
CA ALA A 177 21.71 -1.09 7.80
C ALA A 177 20.50 -2.01 7.58
N LEU A 178 20.72 -3.23 7.10
CA LEU A 178 19.64 -4.22 6.94
C LEU A 178 18.96 -4.56 8.27
N ALA A 179 19.73 -4.75 9.35
CA ALA A 179 19.17 -5.01 10.66
C ALA A 179 18.35 -3.82 11.18
N SER A 180 18.76 -2.59 10.86
CA SER A 180 18.02 -1.37 11.21
C SER A 180 16.66 -1.31 10.50
N ILE A 181 16.63 -1.60 9.19
CA ILE A 181 15.39 -1.65 8.39
C ILE A 181 14.42 -2.69 8.97
N LEU A 182 14.90 -3.92 9.19
CA LEU A 182 14.07 -5.00 9.73
C LEU A 182 13.54 -4.69 11.13
N ARG A 183 14.35 -4.08 11.99
CA ARG A 183 13.91 -3.70 13.34
C ARG A 183 12.89 -2.57 13.32
N THR A 184 13.13 -1.55 12.49
CA THR A 184 12.32 -0.32 12.50
C THR A 184 10.98 -0.53 11.82
N TYR A 185 10.94 -1.23 10.68
CA TYR A 185 9.73 -1.35 9.87
C TYR A 185 8.98 -2.67 10.03
N GLN A 186 9.63 -3.74 10.52
CA GLN A 186 8.99 -5.05 10.73
C GLN A 186 8.93 -5.45 12.20
N GLU A 187 9.47 -4.63 13.11
CA GLU A 187 9.55 -4.94 14.55
C GLU A 187 10.20 -6.31 14.84
N GLU A 188 11.12 -6.73 13.96
CA GLU A 188 11.69 -8.08 13.95
C GLU A 188 12.76 -8.26 15.05
N LYS A 189 12.47 -9.14 16.02
CA LYS A 189 13.34 -9.43 17.17
C LYS A 189 14.70 -10.01 16.76
N HIS A 190 14.72 -10.81 15.70
CA HIS A 190 15.90 -11.50 15.18
C HIS A 190 16.60 -10.73 14.05
N ALA A 191 16.31 -9.44 13.89
CA ALA A 191 16.80 -8.60 12.78
C ALA A 191 18.31 -8.72 12.50
N LYS A 192 19.16 -8.73 13.55
CA LYS A 192 20.62 -8.86 13.41
C LYS A 192 21.03 -10.20 12.77
N LYS A 193 20.34 -11.29 13.12
CA LYS A 193 20.63 -12.63 12.63
C LYS A 193 20.15 -12.81 11.20
N ILE A 194 18.95 -12.30 10.89
CA ILE A 194 18.39 -12.32 9.54
C ILE A 194 19.28 -11.49 8.60
N ALA A 195 19.64 -10.27 8.98
CA ALA A 195 20.55 -9.43 8.21
C ALA A 195 21.91 -10.10 7.96
N SER A 196 22.46 -10.78 8.97
CA SER A 196 23.70 -11.55 8.81
C SER A 196 23.56 -12.66 7.78
N ALA A 197 22.44 -13.41 7.81
CA ALA A 197 22.17 -14.47 6.87
C ALA A 197 21.99 -13.95 5.43
N ILE A 198 21.34 -12.80 5.26
CA ILE A 198 21.20 -12.13 3.96
C ILE A 198 22.58 -11.76 3.42
N VAL A 199 23.41 -11.05 4.19
CA VAL A 199 24.76 -10.64 3.76
C VAL A 199 25.64 -11.86 3.44
N GLN A 200 25.59 -12.92 4.24
CA GLN A 200 26.31 -14.16 3.97
C GLN A 200 25.87 -14.78 2.64
N ALA A 201 24.57 -14.85 2.36
CA ALA A 201 24.06 -15.39 1.11
C ALA A 201 24.47 -14.52 -0.10
N CYS A 202 24.35 -13.19 0.02
CA CYS A 202 24.75 -12.24 -1.02
C CYS A 202 26.24 -12.35 -1.39
N SER A 203 27.10 -12.71 -0.43
CA SER A 203 28.53 -12.88 -0.68
C SER A 203 28.87 -14.05 -1.61
N VAL A 204 27.94 -15.00 -1.77
CA VAL A 204 28.09 -16.16 -2.66
C VAL A 204 27.46 -15.86 -4.01
N TYR A 205 26.18 -15.46 -4.02
CA TYR A 205 25.45 -15.07 -5.24
C TYR A 205 24.43 -13.96 -4.94
N PRO A 206 24.20 -13.02 -5.87
CA PRO A 206 23.17 -12.00 -5.70
C PRO A 206 21.76 -12.59 -5.50
N ILE A 207 21.02 -12.03 -4.54
CA ILE A 207 19.62 -12.37 -4.28
C ILE A 207 18.75 -11.57 -5.25
N THR A 208 18.13 -12.23 -6.22
CA THR A 208 17.34 -11.57 -7.27
C THR A 208 15.86 -11.95 -7.24
N ARG A 209 15.49 -12.94 -6.42
CA ARG A 209 14.14 -13.51 -6.40
C ARG A 209 13.53 -13.61 -5.01
N THR A 210 12.21 -13.52 -4.93
CA THR A 210 11.48 -13.53 -3.66
C THR A 210 11.66 -14.83 -2.88
N GLN A 211 11.66 -16.00 -3.54
CA GLN A 211 11.84 -17.27 -2.84
C GLN A 211 13.26 -17.51 -2.31
N GLN A 212 14.28 -16.91 -2.95
CA GLN A 212 15.64 -16.95 -2.42
C GLN A 212 15.70 -16.24 -1.06
N LEU A 213 15.17 -15.02 -1.00
CA LEU A 213 15.09 -14.24 0.23
C LEU A 213 14.25 -14.97 1.29
N ALA A 214 13.08 -15.48 0.92
CA ALA A 214 12.21 -16.22 1.83
C ALA A 214 12.91 -17.45 2.43
N SER A 215 13.64 -18.22 1.62
CA SER A 215 14.38 -19.41 2.06
C SER A 215 15.49 -19.07 3.05
N ILE A 216 16.22 -17.97 2.82
CA ILE A 216 17.27 -17.48 3.73
C ILE A 216 16.69 -17.11 5.10
N VAL A 217 15.55 -16.41 5.11
CA VAL A 217 14.85 -16.02 6.33
C VAL A 217 14.27 -17.26 7.05
N ALA A 218 13.59 -18.14 6.31
CA ALA A 218 12.94 -19.34 6.85
C ALA A 218 13.96 -20.32 7.44
N GLY A 219 15.07 -20.58 6.74
CA GLY A 219 16.13 -21.48 7.19
C GLY A 219 16.72 -21.08 8.55
N ARG A 220 16.65 -19.79 8.92
CA ARG A 220 17.01 -19.33 10.27
C ARG A 220 15.91 -19.56 11.31
N SER A 221 14.66 -19.32 10.95
CA SER A 221 13.52 -19.54 11.86
C SER A 221 13.39 -21.02 12.31
N GLU A 222 13.67 -21.97 11.41
CA GLU A 222 13.60 -23.40 11.72
C GLU A 222 14.76 -23.89 12.60
N LEU A 223 15.97 -23.37 12.37
CA LEU A 223 17.12 -23.66 13.21
C LEU A 223 16.92 -23.14 14.65
N GLU A 224 16.24 -22.00 14.81
CA GLU A 224 15.89 -21.47 16.13
C GLU A 224 14.79 -22.28 16.82
N LYS A 225 13.72 -22.69 16.11
CA LYS A 225 12.70 -23.60 16.66
C LYS A 225 13.32 -24.90 17.17
N LYS A 226 14.25 -25.50 16.42
CA LYS A 226 14.98 -26.71 16.83
C LYS A 226 15.88 -26.48 18.05
N LYS A 227 16.48 -25.28 18.18
CA LYS A 227 17.33 -24.92 19.34
C LYS A 227 16.50 -24.68 20.61
N ILE A 228 15.34 -24.03 20.49
CA ILE A 228 14.39 -23.83 21.59
C ILE A 228 13.87 -25.19 22.08
N TRP A 229 13.38 -26.05 21.17
CA TRP A 229 12.93 -27.40 21.54
C TRP A 229 13.98 -28.23 22.27
N ARG A 230 15.24 -28.19 21.82
CA ARG A 230 16.35 -28.87 22.52
C ARG A 230 16.63 -28.32 23.91
N THR A 231 16.42 -27.03 24.13
CA THR A 231 16.68 -26.39 25.44
C THR A 231 15.53 -26.62 26.43
N THR A 232 14.30 -26.75 25.93
CA THR A 232 13.10 -27.02 26.75
C THR A 232 12.94 -28.50 27.10
N CYS A 233 13.42 -29.43 26.27
CA CYS A 233 13.40 -30.87 26.58
C CYS A 233 14.59 -31.38 27.42
N LEU A 234 15.55 -30.51 27.75
CA LEU A 234 16.73 -30.83 28.58
C LEU A 234 16.69 -30.16 29.98
N LYS A 235 15.52 -29.67 30.39
CA LYS A 235 15.19 -29.28 31.77
C LYS A 235 14.01 -30.12 32.23
#